data_AF-A0A5N5GGC5-F1
#
_entry.id   AF-A0A5N5GGC5-F1
#
_cell.length_a   1.000
_cell.length_b   1.000
_cell.length_c   1.000
_cell.angle_alpha   90.00
_cell.angle_beta   90.00
_cell.angle_gamma   90.00
#
_symmetry.space_group_name_H-M   'P 1'
#
loop_
_entity.id
_entity.type
_entity.pdbx_description
1 polymer ?
#
loop_
_entity_poly.entity_id
_entity_poly.type
_entity_poly.pdbx_seq_one_letter_code
_entity_poly.pdbx_strand_id
1 'polypeptide(L)'
;MGCGSCVYVIGGKKKLTVPEVAVFVPSTRIPAQSDVQKRLRGLIPKDLVDRQSSLRNQIVLVAEDTVFVINLYIWDNLDLIKCDELQEACVANSWFEVLSVVDLMAMLTLSEADTLMIPFNHSGSTIRTVSSDSKRDAVDLLLKASDYLEFCVRDVLVRIPPEIKKNLPKILQDGVLEAISYQTLGQGTEIQLGLAVEYQKAALSVKRRLACEQLTYFSQVYRAYNCLSGCDMNNGCEKKHIWFINWKFLESKAAPYYYHGLILDKGNEPSCHVSAVCCFLAAEELLSESKKACLTFCLAAPVTRAPPLWGAMRHLHQKIPEVATRKSQMYGYLLEQEKVLQTLPDLSEFQLSLRPDDYQLPEIDPAWDSEKWEAEGQTLKAHPKDSDDET
;
A
#
# COMPACT_ATOMS: atom_id res chain seq x y z
N MET A 1 -4.98 49.08 -44.02
CA MET A 1 -5.79 49.66 -42.91
C MET A 1 -6.67 48.56 -42.35
N GLY A 2 -6.70 48.39 -41.03
CA GLY A 2 -7.54 47.41 -40.35
C GLY A 2 -6.77 46.47 -39.43
N CYS A 3 -6.19 47.01 -38.36
CA CYS A 3 -5.66 46.26 -37.23
C CYS A 3 -6.84 45.90 -36.31
N GLY A 4 -7.07 44.62 -36.05
CA GLY A 4 -8.06 44.12 -35.10
C GLY A 4 -7.37 43.57 -33.85
N SER A 5 -7.49 44.31 -32.76
CA SER A 5 -6.85 44.08 -31.46
C SER A 5 -7.18 42.71 -30.86
N CYS A 6 -6.16 41.92 -30.53
CA CYS A 6 -6.30 40.73 -29.69
C CYS A 6 -6.40 41.16 -28.22
N VAL A 7 -7.60 41.04 -27.64
CA VAL A 7 -7.85 41.29 -26.23
C VAL A 7 -7.24 40.13 -25.42
N TYR A 8 -6.22 40.44 -24.62
CA TYR A 8 -5.73 39.54 -23.58
C TYR A 8 -6.83 39.32 -22.54
N VAL A 9 -7.47 38.15 -22.58
CA VAL A 9 -8.27 37.67 -21.45
C VAL A 9 -7.29 37.29 -20.34
N ILE A 10 -7.29 38.10 -19.28
CA ILE A 10 -6.61 37.83 -18.02
C ILE A 10 -7.20 36.53 -17.46
N GLY A 11 -6.48 35.42 -17.64
CA GLY A 11 -6.89 34.10 -17.22
C GLY A 11 -7.03 34.02 -15.70
N GLY A 12 -8.26 33.85 -15.22
CA GLY A 12 -8.51 33.40 -13.86
C GLY A 12 -7.71 32.11 -13.58
N LYS A 13 -7.07 32.02 -12.42
CA LYS A 13 -6.32 30.81 -12.00
C LYS A 13 -7.27 29.61 -12.05
N LYS A 14 -7.12 28.73 -13.04
CA LYS A 14 -7.85 27.45 -13.09
C LYS A 14 -7.59 26.70 -11.78
N LYS A 15 -8.66 26.26 -11.12
CA LYS A 15 -8.58 25.42 -9.91
C LYS A 15 -7.77 24.18 -10.28
N LEU A 16 -6.65 23.96 -9.59
CA LEU A 16 -5.85 22.75 -9.77
C LEU A 16 -6.63 21.58 -9.18
N THR A 17 -6.88 20.57 -10.00
CA THR A 17 -7.50 19.32 -9.54
C THR A 17 -6.50 18.20 -9.76
N VAL A 18 -6.20 17.49 -8.68
CA VAL A 18 -5.37 16.30 -8.69
C VAL A 18 -6.22 15.14 -9.23
N PRO A 19 -5.76 14.48 -10.31
CA PRO A 19 -6.49 13.39 -10.94
C PRO A 19 -6.52 12.14 -10.05
N GLU A 20 -7.15 11.09 -10.55
CA GLU A 20 -7.11 9.74 -9.98
C GLU A 20 -5.67 9.28 -9.68
N VAL A 21 -5.57 8.48 -8.62
CA VAL A 21 -4.35 7.77 -8.20
C VAL A 21 -4.74 6.33 -7.94
N ALA A 22 -3.94 5.39 -8.41
CA ALA A 22 -4.17 3.98 -8.13
C ALA A 22 -3.64 3.64 -6.73
N VAL A 23 -4.45 2.93 -5.96
CA VAL A 23 -4.01 2.25 -4.74
C VAL A 23 -3.54 0.85 -5.15
N PHE A 24 -2.24 0.64 -5.10
CA PHE A 24 -1.67 -0.68 -5.28
C PHE A 24 -2.09 -1.62 -4.14
N VAL A 25 -2.78 -2.70 -4.51
CA VAL A 25 -3.15 -3.80 -3.61
C VAL A 25 -2.21 -4.98 -3.87
N PRO A 26 -1.45 -5.45 -2.87
CA PRO A 26 -0.68 -6.68 -2.99
C PRO A 26 -1.57 -7.89 -3.32
N SER A 27 -0.98 -8.96 -3.84
CA SER A 27 -1.72 -10.16 -4.23
C SER A 27 -2.53 -10.74 -3.06
N THR A 28 -3.84 -10.84 -3.24
CA THR A 28 -4.76 -11.42 -2.25
C THR A 28 -4.79 -12.95 -2.39
N ARG A 29 -4.80 -13.66 -1.25
CA ARG A 29 -4.93 -15.12 -1.23
C ARG A 29 -6.38 -15.51 -0.94
N ILE A 30 -6.87 -16.51 -1.66
CA ILE A 30 -8.19 -17.10 -1.43
C ILE A 30 -8.01 -18.29 -0.48
N PRO A 31 -8.68 -18.32 0.68
CA PRO A 31 -8.62 -19.48 1.57
C PRO A 31 -9.17 -20.71 0.86
N ALA A 32 -8.36 -21.78 0.77
CA ALA A 32 -8.83 -23.04 0.21
C ALA A 32 -9.93 -23.68 1.08
N GLN A 33 -10.74 -24.57 0.51
CA GLN A 33 -11.68 -25.36 1.31
C GLN A 33 -10.94 -26.19 2.36
N SER A 34 -11.42 -26.15 3.60
CA SER A 34 -10.88 -26.94 4.70
C SER A 34 -11.97 -27.75 5.38
N ASP A 35 -11.68 -29.00 5.68
CA ASP A 35 -12.61 -29.91 6.36
C ASP A 35 -12.61 -29.67 7.89
N VAL A 36 -13.05 -28.47 8.29
CA VAL A 36 -13.22 -28.08 9.70
C VAL A 36 -14.19 -29.02 10.40
N GLN A 37 -15.24 -29.44 9.69
CA GLN A 37 -16.25 -30.34 10.20
C GLN A 37 -15.67 -31.66 10.68
N LYS A 38 -14.81 -32.30 9.89
CA LYS A 38 -14.18 -33.57 10.28
C LYS A 38 -13.23 -33.41 11.46
N ARG A 39 -12.50 -32.28 11.55
CA ARG A 39 -11.52 -32.06 12.63
C ARG A 39 -12.15 -31.74 13.98
N LEU A 40 -13.30 -31.07 13.98
CA LEU A 40 -13.98 -30.63 15.21
C LEU A 40 -15.13 -31.56 15.64
N ARG A 41 -15.50 -32.53 14.78
CA ARG A 41 -16.54 -33.51 15.10
C ARG A 41 -16.21 -34.28 16.36
N GLY A 42 -17.12 -34.24 17.34
CA GLY A 42 -16.97 -34.94 18.62
C GLY A 42 -16.10 -34.19 19.64
N LEU A 43 -15.50 -33.05 19.27
CA LEU A 43 -14.78 -32.16 20.19
C LEU A 43 -15.66 -31.00 20.69
N ILE A 44 -16.57 -30.54 19.82
CA ILE A 44 -17.55 -29.48 20.13
C ILE A 44 -18.91 -29.89 19.53
N PRO A 45 -20.02 -29.27 19.97
CA PRO A 45 -21.35 -29.54 19.45
C PRO A 45 -21.45 -29.37 17.96
N LYS A 46 -22.29 -30.22 17.36
CA LYS A 46 -22.60 -30.17 15.94
C LYS A 46 -23.06 -28.78 15.48
N ASP A 47 -23.90 -28.11 16.26
CA ASP A 47 -24.42 -26.78 15.90
C ASP A 47 -23.31 -25.73 15.80
N LEU A 48 -22.28 -25.79 16.67
CA LEU A 48 -21.12 -24.91 16.61
C LEU A 48 -20.21 -25.24 15.43
N VAL A 49 -19.97 -26.52 15.17
CA VAL A 49 -19.22 -26.99 14.00
C VAL A 49 -19.88 -26.51 12.70
N ASP A 50 -21.19 -26.66 12.60
CA ASP A 50 -21.98 -26.27 11.42
C ASP A 50 -21.98 -24.74 11.25
N ARG A 51 -22.13 -23.98 12.34
CA ARG A 51 -22.04 -22.51 12.32
C ARG A 51 -20.66 -22.01 11.89
N GLN A 52 -19.58 -22.57 12.45
CA GLN A 52 -18.21 -22.20 12.09
C GLN A 52 -17.91 -22.53 10.62
N SER A 53 -18.37 -23.68 10.15
CA SER A 53 -18.22 -24.08 8.73
C SER A 53 -18.99 -23.16 7.80
N SER A 54 -20.21 -22.75 8.18
CA SER A 54 -21.02 -21.79 7.43
C SER A 54 -20.33 -20.42 7.33
N LEU A 55 -19.84 -19.87 8.44
CA LEU A 55 -19.11 -18.59 8.45
C LEU A 55 -17.84 -18.65 7.60
N ARG A 56 -17.06 -19.73 7.72
CA ARG A 56 -15.87 -19.92 6.90
C ARG A 56 -16.21 -19.97 5.41
N ASN A 57 -17.26 -20.67 5.02
CA ASN A 57 -17.71 -20.73 3.63
C ASN A 57 -18.14 -19.35 3.11
N GLN A 58 -18.79 -18.52 3.94
CA GLN A 58 -19.10 -17.14 3.58
C GLN A 58 -17.85 -16.30 3.35
N ILE A 59 -16.81 -16.46 4.19
CA ILE A 59 -15.52 -15.78 3.98
C ILE A 59 -14.89 -16.19 2.65
N VAL A 60 -14.90 -17.50 2.32
CA VAL A 60 -14.39 -17.99 1.03
C VAL A 60 -15.17 -17.39 -0.14
N LEU A 61 -16.50 -17.37 -0.07
CA LEU A 61 -17.33 -16.79 -1.13
C LEU A 61 -17.06 -15.29 -1.30
N VAL A 62 -16.97 -14.52 -0.21
CA VAL A 62 -16.61 -13.10 -0.28
C VAL A 62 -15.21 -12.91 -0.87
N ALA A 63 -14.25 -13.77 -0.51
CA ALA A 63 -12.91 -13.73 -1.08
C ALA A 63 -12.92 -14.03 -2.58
N GLU A 64 -13.64 -15.06 -3.03
CA GLU A 64 -13.75 -15.43 -4.44
C GLU A 64 -14.45 -14.35 -5.26
N ASP A 65 -15.59 -13.86 -4.81
CA ASP A 65 -16.34 -12.79 -5.48
C ASP A 65 -15.52 -11.51 -5.55
N THR A 66 -14.86 -11.13 -4.45
CA THR A 66 -14.11 -9.87 -4.43
C THR A 66 -12.79 -10.00 -5.19
N VAL A 67 -12.08 -11.12 -5.10
CA VAL A 67 -10.89 -11.37 -5.94
C VAL A 67 -11.27 -11.42 -7.41
N PHE A 68 -12.44 -11.96 -7.76
CA PHE A 68 -12.97 -11.92 -9.12
C PHE A 68 -13.29 -10.48 -9.57
N VAL A 69 -13.94 -9.68 -8.72
CA VAL A 69 -14.24 -8.25 -9.02
C VAL A 69 -12.96 -7.43 -9.11
N ILE A 70 -12.02 -7.60 -8.19
CA ILE A 70 -10.67 -7.00 -8.22
C ILE A 70 -9.97 -7.40 -9.51
N ASN A 71 -9.98 -8.69 -9.86
CA ASN A 71 -9.38 -9.17 -11.10
C ASN A 71 -10.11 -8.68 -12.35
N LEU A 72 -11.42 -8.42 -12.33
CA LEU A 72 -12.07 -7.75 -13.46
C LEU A 72 -11.68 -6.27 -13.53
N TYR A 73 -11.74 -5.58 -12.39
CA TYR A 73 -11.61 -4.12 -12.31
C TYR A 73 -10.17 -3.66 -12.58
N ILE A 74 -9.22 -4.29 -11.92
CA ILE A 74 -7.80 -4.01 -12.08
C ILE A 74 -7.32 -4.42 -13.48
N TRP A 75 -7.92 -5.44 -14.11
CA TRP A 75 -7.44 -5.95 -15.39
C TRP A 75 -8.10 -5.29 -16.60
N ASP A 76 -9.35 -4.84 -16.49
CA ASP A 76 -9.99 -4.06 -17.56
C ASP A 76 -9.56 -2.58 -17.56
N ASN A 77 -9.19 -1.99 -16.41
CA ASN A 77 -8.77 -0.59 -16.32
C ASN A 77 -7.26 -0.36 -16.11
N LEU A 78 -6.51 -1.30 -15.52
CA LEU A 78 -5.10 -1.07 -15.14
C LEU A 78 -4.09 -2.18 -15.50
N ASP A 79 -4.47 -3.35 -16.03
CA ASP A 79 -3.57 -4.50 -16.25
C ASP A 79 -2.59 -4.74 -15.06
N LEU A 80 -3.00 -4.44 -13.82
CA LEU A 80 -2.14 -4.62 -12.66
C LEU A 80 -2.30 -6.03 -12.12
N ILE A 81 -1.35 -6.88 -12.49
CA ILE A 81 -0.99 -8.11 -11.78
C ILE A 81 -1.97 -9.27 -11.98
N LYS A 82 -1.79 -9.97 -13.11
CA LYS A 82 -2.08 -11.39 -13.28
C LYS A 82 -1.02 -12.23 -12.56
N CYS A 83 -1.26 -12.63 -11.31
CA CYS A 83 -0.44 -13.67 -10.67
C CYS A 83 -1.03 -15.04 -10.99
N ASP A 84 -0.47 -15.69 -12.01
CA ASP A 84 -0.92 -17.01 -12.47
C ASP A 84 -0.47 -18.18 -11.57
N GLU A 85 0.22 -17.94 -10.44
CA GLU A 85 0.65 -19.02 -9.53
C GLU A 85 0.48 -18.59 -8.07
N LEU A 86 -0.72 -18.81 -7.52
CA LEU A 86 -0.94 -18.80 -6.08
C LEU A 86 -0.24 -20.02 -5.48
N GLN A 87 0.81 -19.80 -4.68
CA GLN A 87 1.45 -20.88 -3.95
C GLN A 87 0.47 -21.42 -2.88
N GLU A 88 -0.03 -22.63 -3.10
CA GLU A 88 -0.86 -23.33 -2.11
C GLU A 88 -0.01 -23.67 -0.88
N ALA A 89 -0.39 -23.11 0.27
CA ALA A 89 0.22 -23.44 1.56
C ALA A 89 -0.81 -24.12 2.46
N CYS A 90 -0.64 -25.42 2.67
CA CYS A 90 -1.44 -26.18 3.63
C CYS A 90 -0.74 -26.16 4.99
N VAL A 91 -1.21 -25.32 5.90
CA VAL A 91 -0.66 -25.19 7.26
C VAL A 91 -1.74 -25.55 8.27
N ALA A 92 -1.51 -26.61 9.06
CA ALA A 92 -2.43 -27.06 10.10
C ALA A 92 -2.25 -26.25 11.40
N ASN A 93 -2.60 -24.96 11.39
CA ASN A 93 -2.48 -24.06 12.54
C ASN A 93 -3.64 -23.05 12.59
N SER A 94 -4.27 -22.89 13.76
CA SER A 94 -5.41 -21.98 13.93
C SER A 94 -5.02 -20.50 13.82
N TRP A 95 -3.85 -20.11 14.32
CA TRP A 95 -3.33 -18.74 14.16
C TRP A 95 -2.97 -18.42 12.70
N PHE A 96 -2.62 -19.42 11.89
CA PHE A 96 -2.45 -19.23 10.44
C PHE A 96 -3.79 -18.96 9.73
N GLU A 97 -4.89 -19.57 10.19
CA GLU A 97 -6.22 -19.25 9.68
C GLU A 97 -6.60 -17.81 10.05
N VAL A 98 -6.39 -17.40 11.32
CA VAL A 98 -6.58 -16.01 11.77
C VAL A 98 -5.74 -15.04 10.94
N LEU A 99 -4.44 -15.34 10.75
CA LEU A 99 -3.54 -14.55 9.92
C LEU A 99 -4.09 -14.37 8.50
N SER A 100 -4.56 -15.46 7.89
CA SER A 100 -5.07 -15.43 6.51
C SER A 100 -6.38 -14.66 6.39
N VAL A 101 -7.26 -14.73 7.39
CA VAL A 101 -8.51 -13.95 7.41
C VAL A 101 -8.25 -12.46 7.64
N VAL A 102 -7.37 -12.09 8.57
CA VAL A 102 -7.06 -10.68 8.84
C VAL A 102 -6.27 -10.05 7.69
N ASP A 103 -5.32 -10.78 7.09
CA ASP A 103 -4.63 -10.39 5.85
C ASP A 103 -5.64 -10.15 4.71
N LEU A 104 -6.61 -11.05 4.53
CA LEU A 104 -7.70 -10.86 3.57
C LEU A 104 -8.52 -9.60 3.87
N MET A 105 -8.89 -9.35 5.13
CA MET A 105 -9.60 -8.13 5.53
C MET A 105 -8.81 -6.86 5.16
N ALA A 106 -7.49 -6.86 5.35
CA ALA A 106 -6.62 -5.77 4.92
C ALA A 106 -6.67 -5.59 3.40
N MET A 107 -6.49 -6.66 2.63
CA MET A 107 -6.49 -6.58 1.16
C MET A 107 -7.84 -6.11 0.60
N LEU A 108 -8.96 -6.56 1.17
CA LEU A 108 -10.30 -6.11 0.79
C LEU A 108 -10.49 -4.60 1.09
N THR A 109 -10.01 -4.15 2.24
CA THR A 109 -10.07 -2.74 2.63
C THR A 109 -9.22 -1.86 1.71
N LEU A 110 -8.03 -2.33 1.30
CA LEU A 110 -7.19 -1.65 0.29
C LEU A 110 -7.91 -1.55 -1.06
N SER A 111 -8.59 -2.62 -1.48
CA SER A 111 -9.35 -2.64 -2.73
C SER A 111 -10.55 -1.69 -2.70
N GLU A 112 -11.22 -1.57 -1.55
CA GLU A 112 -12.31 -0.60 -1.39
C GLU A 112 -11.79 0.84 -1.53
N ALA A 113 -10.64 1.13 -0.94
CA ALA A 113 -9.96 2.42 -1.10
C ALA A 113 -9.60 2.70 -2.58
N ASP A 114 -9.12 1.70 -3.32
CA ASP A 114 -8.82 1.84 -4.76
C ASP A 114 -10.07 2.20 -5.57
N THR A 115 -11.20 1.55 -5.27
CA THR A 115 -12.48 1.78 -5.95
C THR A 115 -12.99 3.21 -5.74
N LEU A 116 -12.78 3.79 -4.56
CA LEU A 116 -13.09 5.20 -4.30
C LEU A 116 -12.19 6.16 -5.10
N MET A 117 -10.96 5.75 -5.38
CA MET A 117 -9.96 6.55 -6.08
C MET A 117 -10.01 6.40 -7.61
N ILE A 118 -10.71 5.37 -8.11
CA ILE A 118 -10.91 5.09 -9.54
C ILE A 118 -12.40 4.78 -9.78
N PRO A 119 -13.29 5.80 -9.82
CA PRO A 119 -14.73 5.58 -9.96
C PRO A 119 -15.16 5.07 -11.36
N PHE A 120 -16.15 4.17 -11.38
CA PHE A 120 -16.63 3.41 -12.55
C PHE A 120 -17.23 4.26 -13.70
N ASN A 121 -17.62 5.51 -13.45
CA ASN A 121 -18.39 6.30 -14.41
C ASN A 121 -17.49 7.05 -15.41
N HIS A 122 -17.33 6.46 -16.58
CA HIS A 122 -16.70 7.06 -17.76
C HIS A 122 -17.53 8.23 -18.32
N SER A 123 -17.32 9.44 -17.79
CA SER A 123 -17.66 10.65 -18.54
C SER A 123 -16.45 11.08 -19.36
N GLY A 124 -16.61 11.31 -20.66
CA GLY A 124 -15.56 11.49 -21.67
C GLY A 124 -14.65 12.73 -21.54
N SER A 125 -14.28 13.13 -20.33
CA SER A 125 -13.27 14.15 -20.06
C SER A 125 -11.88 13.52 -19.94
N THR A 126 -10.87 14.18 -20.51
CA THR A 126 -9.46 13.73 -20.55
C THR A 126 -8.77 13.73 -19.17
N ILE A 127 -9.42 14.27 -18.12
CA ILE A 127 -8.90 14.30 -16.75
C ILE A 127 -10.03 13.91 -15.79
N ARG A 128 -9.96 12.68 -15.27
CA ARG A 128 -10.89 12.19 -14.25
C ARG A 128 -10.49 12.76 -12.89
N THR A 129 -11.45 13.28 -12.13
CA THR A 129 -11.22 13.99 -10.87
C THR A 129 -12.02 13.34 -9.75
N VAL A 130 -11.33 12.92 -8.68
CA VAL A 130 -11.94 12.31 -7.49
C VAL A 130 -12.38 13.41 -6.51
N SER A 131 -13.52 13.23 -5.85
CA SER A 131 -14.03 14.18 -4.86
C SER A 131 -13.11 14.26 -3.63
N SER A 132 -13.11 15.40 -2.92
CA SER A 132 -12.31 15.53 -1.69
C SER A 132 -12.81 14.62 -0.56
N ASP A 133 -14.09 14.26 -0.55
CA ASP A 133 -14.67 13.38 0.47
C ASP A 133 -14.24 11.94 0.22
N SER A 134 -14.35 11.45 -1.02
CA SER A 134 -13.85 10.13 -1.42
C SER A 134 -12.35 9.96 -1.14
N LYS A 135 -11.55 11.03 -1.28
CA LYS A 135 -10.13 11.01 -0.91
C LYS A 135 -9.90 10.87 0.59
N ARG A 136 -10.76 11.46 1.43
CA ARG A 136 -10.66 11.32 2.90
C ARG A 136 -11.10 9.93 3.31
N ASP A 137 -12.22 9.46 2.77
CA ASP A 137 -12.72 8.10 3.01
C ASP A 137 -11.68 7.04 2.60
N ALA A 138 -10.99 7.23 1.46
CA ALA A 138 -9.89 6.36 1.03
C ALA A 138 -8.70 6.39 2.01
N VAL A 139 -8.37 7.55 2.59
CA VAL A 139 -7.32 7.64 3.61
C VAL A 139 -7.71 6.89 4.88
N ASP A 140 -8.96 6.99 5.31
CA ASP A 140 -9.47 6.27 6.48
C ASP A 140 -9.47 4.74 6.25
N LEU A 141 -9.84 4.29 5.06
CA LEU A 141 -9.74 2.87 4.67
C LEU A 141 -8.29 2.39 4.63
N LEU A 142 -7.36 3.18 4.08
CA LEU A 142 -5.93 2.84 4.08
C LEU A 142 -5.39 2.74 5.51
N LEU A 143 -5.75 3.67 6.38
CA LEU A 143 -5.37 3.60 7.80
C LEU A 143 -5.87 2.30 8.44
N LYS A 144 -7.17 1.99 8.25
CA LYS A 144 -7.79 0.76 8.75
C LYS A 144 -7.13 -0.52 8.21
N ALA A 145 -6.73 -0.53 6.93
CA ALA A 145 -5.99 -1.66 6.36
C ALA A 145 -4.61 -1.82 7.01
N SER A 146 -3.95 -0.71 7.34
CA SER A 146 -2.69 -0.71 8.08
C SER A 146 -2.85 -1.29 9.49
N ASP A 147 -3.95 -1.00 10.18
CA ASP A 147 -4.25 -1.54 11.51
C ASP A 147 -4.33 -3.07 11.49
N TYR A 148 -5.01 -3.63 10.48
CA TYR A 148 -5.09 -5.09 10.30
C TYR A 148 -3.72 -5.71 10.05
N LEU A 149 -2.88 -5.09 9.22
CA LEU A 149 -1.54 -5.59 8.90
C LEU A 149 -0.61 -5.51 10.11
N GLU A 150 -0.69 -4.41 10.88
CA GLU A 150 0.08 -4.27 12.11
C GLU A 150 -0.35 -5.29 13.17
N PHE A 151 -1.65 -5.54 13.31
CA PHE A 151 -2.16 -6.62 14.17
C PHE A 151 -1.65 -8.00 13.76
N CYS A 152 -1.59 -8.29 12.45
CA CYS A 152 -0.99 -9.53 11.94
C CYS A 152 0.46 -9.69 12.42
N VAL A 153 1.27 -8.62 12.37
CA VAL A 153 2.68 -8.64 12.78
C VAL A 153 2.83 -8.73 14.30
N ARG A 154 2.16 -7.85 15.05
CA ARG A 154 2.35 -7.69 16.50
C ARG A 154 1.69 -8.78 17.32
N ASP A 155 0.51 -9.26 16.92
CA ASP A 155 -0.33 -10.10 17.77
C ASP A 155 -0.53 -11.52 17.25
N VAL A 156 -0.58 -11.70 15.92
CA VAL A 156 -0.85 -13.02 15.31
C VAL A 156 0.44 -13.78 15.05
N LEU A 157 1.38 -13.19 14.31
CA LEU A 157 2.62 -13.84 13.93
C LEU A 157 3.44 -14.28 15.14
N VAL A 158 3.46 -13.50 16.22
CA VAL A 158 4.17 -13.86 17.46
C VAL A 158 3.65 -15.16 18.11
N ARG A 159 2.42 -15.57 17.79
CA ARG A 159 1.80 -16.81 18.29
C ARG A 159 2.01 -18.02 17.36
N ILE A 160 2.56 -17.80 16.17
CA ILE A 160 2.88 -18.87 15.22
C ILE A 160 4.30 -19.39 15.51
N PRO A 161 4.47 -20.71 15.74
CA PRO A 161 5.78 -21.30 15.97
C PRO A 161 6.79 -21.03 14.84
N PRO A 162 8.08 -20.84 15.16
CA PRO A 162 9.10 -20.49 14.16
C PRO A 162 9.29 -21.55 13.07
N GLU A 163 9.01 -22.82 13.36
CA GLU A 163 9.03 -23.92 12.39
C GLU A 163 7.96 -23.73 11.31
N ILE A 164 6.80 -23.20 11.70
CA ILE A 164 5.71 -22.88 10.78
C ILE A 164 6.00 -21.58 10.04
N LYS A 165 6.54 -20.56 10.72
CA LYS A 165 6.91 -19.28 10.10
C LYS A 165 7.83 -19.42 8.89
N LYS A 166 8.81 -20.33 8.96
CA LYS A 166 9.75 -20.61 7.86
C LYS A 166 9.06 -21.17 6.62
N ASN A 167 7.92 -21.82 6.79
CA ASN A 167 7.13 -22.42 5.71
C ASN A 167 5.96 -21.52 5.26
N LEU A 168 5.81 -20.32 5.85
CA LEU A 168 4.79 -19.38 5.41
C LEU A 168 5.11 -18.90 3.98
N PRO A 169 4.07 -18.65 3.16
CA PRO A 169 4.23 -17.92 1.91
C PRO A 169 5.00 -16.62 2.14
N LYS A 170 5.87 -16.25 1.20
CA LYS A 170 6.74 -15.08 1.32
C LYS A 170 5.97 -13.80 1.66
N ILE A 171 4.78 -13.62 1.11
CA ILE A 171 3.92 -12.44 1.36
C ILE A 171 3.48 -12.29 2.81
N LEU A 172 3.42 -13.40 3.57
CA LEU A 172 3.04 -13.44 4.98
C LEU A 172 4.20 -13.39 5.97
N GLN A 173 5.43 -13.26 5.48
CA GLN A 173 6.58 -13.19 6.39
C GLN A 173 6.57 -11.86 7.14
N ASP A 174 7.01 -11.88 8.41
CA ASP A 174 6.97 -10.74 9.34
C ASP A 174 7.45 -9.42 8.68
N GLY A 175 8.60 -9.43 8.01
CA GLY A 175 9.16 -8.24 7.35
C GLY A 175 8.42 -7.78 6.09
N VAL A 176 7.69 -8.66 5.41
CA VAL A 176 6.88 -8.31 4.23
C VAL A 176 5.57 -7.67 4.66
N LEU A 177 4.89 -8.25 5.66
CA LEU A 177 3.65 -7.67 6.19
C LEU A 177 3.86 -6.29 6.80
N GLU A 178 4.96 -6.10 7.54
CA GLU A 178 5.35 -4.79 8.05
C GLU A 178 5.62 -3.80 6.90
N ALA A 179 6.31 -4.24 5.84
CA ALA A 179 6.54 -3.42 4.66
C ALA A 179 5.24 -3.04 3.93
N ILE A 180 4.25 -3.95 3.87
CA ILE A 180 2.93 -3.65 3.28
C ILE A 180 2.16 -2.65 4.16
N SER A 181 2.27 -2.75 5.50
CA SER A 181 1.69 -1.76 6.43
C SER A 181 2.24 -0.36 6.15
N TYR A 182 3.57 -0.21 6.08
CA TYR A 182 4.19 1.07 5.73
C TYR A 182 3.85 1.55 4.31
N GLN A 183 3.74 0.65 3.33
CA GLN A 183 3.31 1.01 1.97
C GLN A 183 1.91 1.64 2.01
N THR A 184 1.00 1.03 2.75
CA THR A 184 -0.39 1.47 2.90
C THR A 184 -0.45 2.89 3.48
N LEU A 185 0.30 3.17 4.55
CA LEU A 185 0.41 4.50 5.15
C LEU A 185 1.06 5.52 4.18
N GLY A 186 2.06 5.08 3.41
CA GLY A 186 2.69 5.89 2.37
C GLY A 186 1.71 6.30 1.27
N GLN A 187 0.83 5.41 0.84
CA GLN A 187 -0.23 5.68 -0.14
C GLN A 187 -1.30 6.62 0.44
N GLY A 188 -1.69 6.44 1.71
CA GLY A 188 -2.61 7.37 2.39
C GLY A 188 -2.02 8.78 2.48
N THR A 189 -0.74 8.89 2.80
CA THR A 189 -0.02 10.16 2.87
C THR A 189 0.10 10.82 1.49
N GLU A 190 0.23 10.04 0.42
CA GLU A 190 0.19 10.55 -0.96
C GLU A 190 -1.15 11.21 -1.30
N ILE A 191 -2.26 10.60 -0.88
CA ILE A 191 -3.60 11.16 -1.08
C ILE A 191 -3.76 12.45 -0.26
N GLN A 192 -3.28 12.48 0.99
CA GLN A 192 -3.26 13.69 1.82
C GLN A 192 -2.41 14.81 1.19
N LEU A 193 -1.25 14.48 0.60
CA LEU A 193 -0.43 15.44 -0.15
C LEU A 193 -1.20 15.97 -1.37
N GLY A 194 -1.93 15.10 -2.08
CA GLY A 194 -2.82 15.49 -3.17
C GLY A 194 -3.88 16.50 -2.74
N LEU A 195 -4.58 16.25 -1.63
CA LEU A 195 -5.54 17.19 -1.04
C LEU A 195 -4.89 18.54 -0.69
N ALA A 196 -3.69 18.52 -0.10
CA ALA A 196 -2.95 19.75 0.21
C ALA A 196 -2.53 20.51 -1.07
N VAL A 197 -2.19 19.81 -2.15
CA VAL A 197 -1.85 20.41 -3.45
C VAL A 197 -3.05 21.12 -4.07
N GLU A 198 -4.23 20.52 -4.03
CA GLU A 198 -5.50 21.11 -4.52
C GLU A 198 -5.93 22.31 -3.68
N TYR A 199 -5.68 22.27 -2.37
CA TYR A 199 -6.07 23.32 -1.46
C TYR A 199 -5.11 24.53 -1.56
N GLN A 200 -5.52 25.56 -2.31
CA GLN A 200 -4.70 26.75 -2.57
C GLN A 200 -4.17 27.46 -1.31
N LYS A 201 -4.88 27.35 -0.18
CA LYS A 201 -4.47 27.97 1.09
C LYS A 201 -3.49 27.12 1.90
N ALA A 202 -3.19 25.88 1.48
CA ALA A 202 -2.21 25.04 2.17
C ALA A 202 -0.82 25.67 2.08
N ALA A 203 -0.20 25.89 3.25
CA ALA A 203 1.16 26.42 3.33
C ALA A 203 2.19 25.42 2.74
N LEU A 204 3.29 25.94 2.22
CA LEU A 204 4.40 25.10 1.72
C LEU A 204 4.98 24.19 2.81
N SER A 205 4.96 24.63 4.07
CA SER A 205 5.40 23.82 5.21
C SER A 205 4.56 22.56 5.39
N VAL A 206 3.23 22.65 5.19
CA VAL A 206 2.32 21.49 5.24
C VAL A 206 2.61 20.52 4.11
N LYS A 207 2.79 21.02 2.88
CA LYS A 207 3.13 20.19 1.70
C LYS A 207 4.48 19.51 1.85
N ARG A 208 5.50 20.23 2.34
CA ARG A 208 6.82 19.67 2.64
C ARG A 208 6.73 18.58 3.70
N ARG A 209 5.99 18.82 4.79
CA ARG A 209 5.82 17.85 5.87
C ARG A 209 5.19 16.56 5.36
N LEU A 210 4.05 16.63 4.66
CA LEU A 210 3.40 15.45 4.08
C LEU A 210 4.31 14.72 3.08
N ALA A 211 5.06 15.45 2.26
CA ALA A 211 6.02 14.84 1.35
C ALA A 211 7.15 14.11 2.11
N CYS A 212 7.69 14.71 3.19
CA CYS A 212 8.70 14.06 4.03
C CYS A 212 8.14 12.81 4.72
N GLU A 213 6.92 12.87 5.27
CA GLU A 213 6.26 11.71 5.87
C GLU A 213 6.09 10.58 4.83
N GLN A 214 5.63 10.91 3.61
CA GLN A 214 5.54 9.95 2.49
C GLN A 214 6.90 9.29 2.19
N LEU A 215 7.98 10.08 2.12
CA LEU A 215 9.34 9.57 1.93
C LEU A 215 9.76 8.64 3.07
N THR A 216 9.44 8.97 4.32
CA THR A 216 9.78 8.13 5.47
C THR A 216 9.13 6.75 5.33
N TYR A 217 7.84 6.67 5.03
CA TYR A 217 7.17 5.38 4.80
C TYR A 217 7.84 4.58 3.67
N PHE A 218 7.95 5.15 2.47
CA PHE A 218 8.53 4.42 1.34
C PHE A 218 10.02 4.09 1.52
N SER A 219 10.75 4.85 2.34
CA SER A 219 12.13 4.50 2.73
C SER A 219 12.18 3.23 3.57
N GLN A 220 11.24 3.06 4.52
CA GLN A 220 11.16 1.83 5.31
C GLN A 220 10.80 0.63 4.44
N VAL A 221 9.81 0.79 3.56
CA VAL A 221 9.41 -0.25 2.60
C VAL A 221 10.58 -0.63 1.70
N TYR A 222 11.25 0.35 1.07
CA TYR A 222 12.37 0.11 0.19
C TYR A 222 13.55 -0.60 0.89
N ARG A 223 13.85 -0.22 2.13
CA ARG A 223 14.86 -0.90 2.96
C ARG A 223 14.47 -2.34 3.25
N ALA A 224 13.23 -2.58 3.68
CA ALA A 224 12.74 -3.93 3.95
C ALA A 224 12.87 -4.84 2.71
N TYR A 225 12.40 -4.38 1.55
CA TYR A 225 12.48 -5.15 0.30
C TYR A 225 13.92 -5.40 -0.17
N ASN A 226 14.84 -4.45 0.00
CA ASN A 226 16.26 -4.66 -0.35
C ASN A 226 16.96 -5.64 0.60
N CYS A 227 16.59 -5.66 1.88
CA CYS A 227 17.07 -6.67 2.81
C CYS A 227 16.55 -8.08 2.44
N LEU A 228 15.32 -8.15 1.92
CA LEU A 228 14.68 -9.40 1.51
C LEU A 228 15.12 -9.91 0.12
N SER A 229 15.54 -9.02 -0.79
CA SER A 229 15.95 -9.38 -2.16
C SER A 229 17.25 -10.19 -2.25
N GLY A 230 17.93 -10.43 -1.11
CA GLY A 230 19.04 -11.39 -1.02
C GLY A 230 18.62 -12.86 -1.12
N CYS A 231 17.32 -13.15 -1.14
CA CYS A 231 16.75 -14.50 -1.30
C CYS A 231 16.26 -14.72 -2.74
N ASP A 232 16.47 -15.91 -3.32
CA ASP A 232 16.06 -16.23 -4.70
C ASP A 232 14.57 -15.90 -4.98
N MET A 233 14.35 -14.83 -5.75
CA MET A 233 13.03 -14.39 -6.19
C MET A 233 12.67 -15.11 -7.49
N ASN A 234 11.91 -16.19 -7.39
CA ASN A 234 11.51 -17.00 -8.55
C ASN A 234 10.18 -16.55 -9.20
N ASN A 235 9.36 -15.73 -8.52
CA ASN A 235 8.05 -15.29 -9.02
C ASN A 235 8.12 -13.89 -9.68
N GLY A 236 7.48 -13.73 -10.85
CA GLY A 236 7.36 -12.47 -11.59
C GLY A 236 6.59 -11.38 -10.83
N CYS A 237 5.52 -11.75 -10.11
CA CYS A 237 4.72 -10.80 -9.32
C CYS A 237 5.52 -10.14 -8.19
N GLU A 238 6.34 -10.91 -7.48
CA GLU A 238 7.18 -10.39 -6.39
C GLU A 238 8.22 -9.39 -6.93
N LYS A 239 8.85 -9.70 -8.08
CA LYS A 239 9.77 -8.78 -8.75
C LYS A 239 9.06 -7.51 -9.19
N LYS A 240 7.85 -7.63 -9.73
CA LYS A 240 7.06 -6.48 -10.13
C LYS A 240 6.71 -5.57 -8.95
N HIS A 241 6.37 -6.14 -7.79
CA HIS A 241 6.14 -5.36 -6.58
C HIS A 241 7.39 -4.58 -6.14
N ILE A 242 8.58 -5.18 -6.19
CA ILE A 242 9.84 -4.47 -5.90
C ILE A 242 10.05 -3.28 -6.86
N TRP A 243 9.76 -3.46 -8.16
CA TRP A 243 9.86 -2.35 -9.12
C TRP A 243 8.86 -1.22 -8.82
N PHE A 244 7.64 -1.57 -8.38
CA PHE A 244 6.67 -0.57 -7.90
C PHE A 244 7.21 0.21 -6.70
N ILE A 245 7.74 -0.49 -5.68
CA ILE A 245 8.31 0.15 -4.49
C ILE A 245 9.46 1.09 -4.87
N ASN A 246 10.37 0.66 -5.75
CA ASN A 246 11.48 1.50 -6.22
C ASN A 246 10.97 2.77 -6.92
N TRP A 247 9.96 2.63 -7.79
CA TRP A 247 9.33 3.76 -8.47
C TRP A 247 8.71 4.74 -7.47
N LYS A 248 7.85 4.26 -6.54
CA LYS A 248 7.19 5.12 -5.54
C LYS A 248 8.16 5.75 -4.55
N PHE A 249 9.22 5.03 -4.18
CA PHE A 249 10.31 5.58 -3.37
C PHE A 249 10.96 6.79 -4.05
N LEU A 250 11.35 6.68 -5.32
CA LEU A 250 11.95 7.80 -6.07
C LEU A 250 10.99 8.99 -6.21
N GLU A 251 9.71 8.75 -6.48
CA GLU A 251 8.68 9.80 -6.48
C GLU A 251 8.59 10.52 -5.13
N SER A 252 8.45 9.74 -4.05
CA SER A 252 8.35 10.26 -2.69
C SER A 252 9.60 11.03 -2.28
N LYS A 253 10.76 10.71 -2.85
CA LYS A 253 12.02 11.42 -2.57
C LYS A 253 12.13 12.76 -3.31
N ALA A 254 11.55 12.87 -4.50
CA ALA A 254 11.57 14.12 -5.27
C ALA A 254 10.69 15.22 -4.66
N ALA A 255 9.51 14.87 -4.14
CA ALA A 255 8.53 15.85 -3.64
C ALA A 255 9.03 16.70 -2.44
N PRO A 256 9.71 16.14 -1.42
CA PRO A 256 10.31 16.89 -0.32
C PRO A 256 11.32 17.93 -0.79
N TYR A 257 12.24 17.55 -1.69
CA TYR A 257 13.24 18.47 -2.23
C TYR A 257 12.58 19.61 -2.97
N TYR A 258 11.55 19.34 -3.77
CA TYR A 258 10.80 20.40 -4.44
C TYR A 258 10.18 21.41 -3.45
N TYR A 259 9.44 20.95 -2.44
CA TYR A 259 8.83 21.86 -1.48
C TYR A 259 9.84 22.53 -0.55
N HIS A 260 10.94 21.85 -0.22
CA HIS A 260 12.05 22.42 0.53
C HIS A 260 12.73 23.54 -0.26
N GLY A 261 13.01 23.32 -1.54
CA GLY A 261 13.54 24.35 -2.44
C GLY A 261 12.61 25.56 -2.56
N LEU A 262 11.29 25.36 -2.67
CA LEU A 262 10.32 26.47 -2.69
C LEU A 262 10.28 27.29 -1.40
N ILE A 263 10.63 26.69 -0.26
CA ILE A 263 10.73 27.39 1.03
C ILE A 263 12.04 28.17 1.09
N LEU A 264 13.16 27.56 0.73
CA LEU A 264 14.48 28.20 0.69
C LEU A 264 14.51 29.38 -0.28
N ASP A 265 13.83 29.26 -1.43
CA ASP A 265 13.74 30.31 -2.44
C ASP A 265 13.08 31.60 -1.95
N LYS A 266 12.34 31.55 -0.83
CA LYS A 266 11.77 32.75 -0.17
C LYS A 266 12.76 33.46 0.76
N GLY A 267 13.92 32.88 1.01
CA GLY A 267 15.00 33.51 1.76
C GLY A 267 15.56 34.72 1.02
N ASN A 268 16.19 35.63 1.75
CA ASN A 268 16.78 36.85 1.19
C ASN A 268 18.30 36.70 0.90
N GLU A 269 18.91 35.63 1.41
CA GLU A 269 20.35 35.41 1.29
C GLU A 269 20.70 34.66 -0.01
N PRO A 270 21.81 35.00 -0.69
CA PRO A 270 22.25 34.29 -1.90
C PRO A 270 22.45 32.78 -1.69
N SER A 271 22.94 32.38 -0.52
CA SER A 271 23.10 30.97 -0.10
C SER A 271 21.78 30.19 -0.09
N CYS A 272 20.67 30.86 0.26
CA CYS A 272 19.33 30.28 0.22
C CYS A 272 18.90 29.97 -1.21
N HIS A 273 19.23 30.85 -2.16
CA HIS A 273 18.93 30.66 -3.58
C HIS A 273 19.78 29.55 -4.19
N VAL A 274 21.07 29.46 -3.85
CA VAL A 274 21.93 28.33 -4.27
C VAL A 274 21.36 27.01 -3.76
N SER A 275 21.06 26.93 -2.47
CA SER A 275 20.48 25.74 -1.84
C SER A 275 19.13 25.36 -2.47
N ALA A 276 18.29 26.35 -2.79
CA ALA A 276 17.02 26.12 -3.47
C ALA A 276 17.21 25.52 -4.86
N VAL A 277 18.17 26.01 -5.65
CA VAL A 277 18.48 25.47 -6.98
C VAL A 277 19.01 24.04 -6.87
N CYS A 278 19.90 23.75 -5.92
CA CYS A 278 20.36 22.39 -5.65
C CYS A 278 19.18 21.45 -5.36
N CYS A 279 18.23 21.87 -4.53
CA CYS A 279 17.01 21.09 -4.27
C CYS A 279 16.17 20.86 -5.54
N PHE A 280 15.99 21.88 -6.39
CA PHE A 280 15.20 21.72 -7.61
C PHE A 280 15.87 20.79 -8.63
N LEU A 281 17.18 20.88 -8.81
CA LEU A 281 17.95 20.00 -9.68
C LEU A 281 17.89 18.54 -9.17
N ALA A 282 18.05 18.34 -7.86
CA ALA A 282 17.92 17.01 -7.26
C ALA A 282 16.52 16.42 -7.43
N ALA A 283 15.47 17.23 -7.22
CA ALA A 283 14.10 16.80 -7.45
C ALA A 283 13.84 16.42 -8.91
N GLU A 284 14.40 17.18 -9.87
CA GLU A 284 14.29 16.88 -11.30
C GLU A 284 15.01 15.58 -11.68
N GLU A 285 16.22 15.37 -11.18
CA GLU A 285 16.98 14.14 -11.40
C GLU A 285 16.24 12.92 -10.85
N LEU A 286 15.77 12.99 -9.59
CA LEU A 286 14.98 11.92 -8.96
C LEU A 286 13.70 11.61 -9.73
N LEU A 287 13.00 12.62 -10.26
CA LEU A 287 11.84 12.40 -11.12
C LEU A 287 12.21 11.74 -12.45
N SER A 288 13.36 12.08 -13.02
CA SER A 288 13.86 11.44 -14.24
C SER A 288 14.14 9.95 -14.00
N GLU A 289 14.77 9.61 -12.88
CA GLU A 289 14.99 8.22 -12.46
C GLU A 289 13.68 7.50 -12.15
N SER A 290 12.74 8.17 -11.48
CA SER A 290 11.40 7.66 -11.20
C SER A 290 10.65 7.25 -12.47
N LYS A 291 10.72 8.05 -13.54
CA LYS A 291 10.13 7.69 -14.85
C LYS A 291 10.73 6.41 -15.44
N LYS A 292 12.05 6.22 -15.29
CA LYS A 292 12.72 5.00 -15.73
C LYS A 292 12.26 3.80 -14.90
N ALA A 293 12.20 3.94 -13.58
CA ALA A 293 11.72 2.90 -12.67
C ALA A 293 10.25 2.52 -12.97
N CYS A 294 9.40 3.51 -13.25
CA CYS A 294 8.02 3.29 -13.69
C CYS A 294 7.95 2.48 -14.99
N LEU A 295 8.79 2.80 -15.98
CA LEU A 295 8.84 2.04 -17.23
C LEU A 295 9.27 0.58 -16.97
N THR A 296 10.28 0.37 -16.13
CA THR A 296 10.72 -0.97 -15.71
C THR A 296 9.58 -1.74 -15.04
N PHE A 297 8.83 -1.08 -14.16
CA PHE A 297 7.65 -1.66 -13.52
C PHE A 297 6.57 -2.08 -14.55
N CYS A 298 6.25 -1.21 -15.51
CA CYS A 298 5.23 -1.51 -16.53
C CYS A 298 5.66 -2.68 -17.43
N LEU A 299 6.95 -2.78 -17.75
CA LEU A 299 7.51 -3.84 -18.59
C LEU A 299 7.75 -5.16 -17.84
N ALA A 300 7.84 -5.14 -16.51
CA ALA A 300 7.99 -6.34 -15.70
C ALA A 300 6.74 -7.24 -15.82
N ALA A 301 6.94 -8.56 -15.89
CA ALA A 301 5.85 -9.50 -15.95
C ALA A 301 5.05 -9.53 -14.62
N PRO A 302 3.71 -9.62 -14.68
CA PRO A 302 2.86 -9.51 -15.88
C PRO A 302 2.87 -8.07 -16.43
N VAL A 303 2.96 -7.87 -17.74
CA VAL A 303 3.10 -6.52 -18.34
C VAL A 303 1.87 -5.64 -18.05
N THR A 304 2.08 -4.41 -17.60
CA THR A 304 1.00 -3.39 -17.48
C THR A 304 0.99 -2.50 -18.70
N ARG A 305 -0.12 -2.50 -19.46
CA ARG A 305 -0.27 -1.68 -20.67
C ARG A 305 -0.96 -0.34 -20.39
N ALA A 306 -1.76 -0.28 -19.33
CA ALA A 306 -2.43 0.95 -18.94
C ALA A 306 -1.40 2.01 -18.46
N PRO A 307 -1.60 3.29 -18.81
CA PRO A 307 -0.76 4.36 -18.28
C PRO A 307 -0.99 4.47 -16.76
N PRO A 308 0.07 4.60 -15.95
CA PRO A 308 -0.09 4.72 -14.51
C PRO A 308 -0.90 5.96 -14.11
N LEU A 309 -1.66 5.84 -13.03
CA LEU A 309 -2.43 6.95 -12.46
C LEU A 309 -1.58 7.72 -11.45
N TRP A 310 -1.03 8.84 -11.91
CA TRP A 310 0.01 9.61 -11.22
C TRP A 310 -0.48 10.51 -10.07
N GLY A 311 -1.79 10.62 -9.79
CA GLY A 311 -2.29 11.43 -8.68
C GLY A 311 -1.67 12.82 -8.58
N ALA A 312 -1.20 13.17 -7.37
CA ALA A 312 -0.51 14.43 -7.08
C ALA A 312 0.82 14.55 -7.84
N MET A 313 1.49 13.43 -8.09
CA MET A 313 2.74 13.37 -8.83
C MET A 313 2.56 13.82 -10.28
N ARG A 314 1.36 13.75 -10.88
CA ARG A 314 1.11 14.33 -12.21
C ARG A 314 1.44 15.82 -12.25
N HIS A 315 1.02 16.55 -11.21
CA HIS A 315 1.28 17.98 -11.10
C HIS A 315 2.77 18.26 -10.88
N LEU A 316 3.41 17.49 -9.99
CA LEU A 316 4.82 17.64 -9.67
C LEU A 316 5.73 17.32 -10.86
N HIS A 317 5.37 16.30 -11.66
CA HIS A 317 6.06 15.96 -12.91
C HIS A 317 6.07 17.08 -13.95
N GLN A 318 5.09 17.97 -13.92
CA GLN A 318 5.05 19.16 -14.78
C GLN A 318 5.82 20.32 -14.15
N LYS A 319 5.66 20.53 -12.84
CA LYS A 319 6.18 21.72 -12.17
C LYS A 319 7.65 21.66 -11.79
N ILE A 320 8.16 20.49 -11.41
CA ILE A 320 9.54 20.35 -10.97
C ILE A 320 10.53 20.73 -12.09
N PRO A 321 10.44 20.18 -13.32
CA PRO A 321 11.35 20.55 -14.41
C PRO A 321 11.24 22.03 -14.81
N GLU A 322 10.02 22.57 -14.86
CA GLU A 322 9.76 23.99 -15.16
C GLU A 322 10.46 24.90 -14.15
N VAL A 323 10.33 24.59 -12.86
CA VAL A 323 10.94 25.38 -11.78
C VAL A 323 12.45 25.19 -11.77
N ALA A 324 12.95 23.96 -11.91
CA ALA A 324 14.38 23.67 -11.96
C ALA A 324 15.08 24.46 -13.06
N THR A 325 14.57 24.38 -14.30
CA THR A 325 15.10 25.11 -15.46
C THR A 325 15.07 26.63 -15.25
N ARG A 326 13.93 27.17 -14.82
CA ARG A 326 13.77 28.62 -14.63
C ARG A 326 14.69 29.14 -13.53
N LYS A 327 14.79 28.42 -12.42
CA LYS A 327 15.58 28.84 -11.25
C LYS A 327 17.07 28.66 -11.46
N SER A 328 17.50 27.60 -12.15
CA SER A 328 18.91 27.41 -12.52
C SER A 328 19.38 28.49 -13.50
N GLN A 329 18.56 28.92 -14.45
CA GLN A 329 18.86 30.05 -15.33
C GLN A 329 18.97 31.37 -14.57
N MET A 330 18.07 31.61 -13.62
CA MET A 330 18.02 32.86 -12.86
C MET A 330 19.19 33.00 -11.86
N TYR A 331 19.60 31.90 -11.23
CA TYR A 331 20.65 31.90 -10.19
C TYR A 331 21.95 31.22 -10.64
N GLY A 332 22.10 30.88 -11.93
CA GLY A 332 23.26 30.15 -12.44
C GLY A 332 24.60 30.83 -12.14
N TYR A 333 24.63 32.17 -12.13
CA TYR A 333 25.81 32.94 -11.75
C TYR A 333 26.26 32.71 -10.30
N LEU A 334 25.34 32.38 -9.38
CA LEU A 334 25.69 32.06 -7.98
C LEU A 334 26.32 30.67 -7.87
N LEU A 335 25.83 29.71 -8.68
CA LEU A 335 26.39 28.35 -8.74
C LEU A 335 27.81 28.31 -9.29
N GLU A 336 28.16 29.24 -10.18
CA GLU A 336 29.53 29.36 -10.72
C GLU A 336 30.51 29.98 -9.71
N GLN A 337 30.00 30.82 -8.78
CA GLN A 337 30.79 31.54 -7.78
C GLN A 337 31.08 30.70 -6.54
N GLU A 338 30.06 30.02 -6.01
CA GLU A 338 30.25 29.02 -4.98
C GLU A 338 30.80 27.76 -5.67
N LYS A 339 32.08 27.42 -5.50
CA LYS A 339 32.61 26.10 -5.90
C LYS A 339 31.91 25.00 -5.08
N VAL A 340 30.65 24.69 -5.39
CA VAL A 340 29.79 23.85 -4.55
C VAL A 340 30.29 22.40 -4.61
N LEU A 341 30.93 21.96 -3.53
CA LEU A 341 31.03 20.54 -3.19
C LEU A 341 29.61 20.05 -2.89
N GLN A 342 29.05 19.32 -3.86
CA GLN A 342 27.66 18.87 -3.92
C GLN A 342 27.34 17.89 -2.78
N THR A 343 26.84 18.42 -1.67
CA THR A 343 26.10 17.63 -0.68
C THR A 343 24.68 18.18 -0.67
N LEU A 344 23.70 17.33 -0.97
CA LEU A 344 22.29 17.77 -0.98
C LEU A 344 21.88 18.22 0.42
N PRO A 345 21.07 19.28 0.55
CA PRO A 345 20.58 19.71 1.85
C PRO A 345 19.81 18.58 2.54
N ASP A 346 20.09 18.37 3.82
CA ASP A 346 19.37 17.37 4.60
C ASP A 346 17.89 17.73 4.72
N LEU A 347 17.03 16.75 4.44
CA LEU A 347 15.59 16.89 4.61
C LEU A 347 15.25 16.77 6.10
N SER A 348 14.30 17.59 6.55
CA SER A 348 13.82 17.51 7.94
C SER A 348 13.04 16.22 8.18
N GLU A 349 13.27 15.59 9.32
CA GLU A 349 12.45 14.50 9.83
C GLU A 349 11.22 15.06 10.56
N PHE A 350 10.06 14.45 10.33
CA PHE A 350 8.80 14.84 10.95
C PHE A 350 8.19 13.66 11.68
N GLN A 351 7.41 13.98 12.71
CA GLN A 351 6.55 12.98 13.35
C GLN A 351 5.50 12.50 12.34
N LEU A 352 5.45 11.20 12.13
CA LEU A 352 4.45 10.54 11.28
C LEU A 352 3.03 10.79 11.80
N SER A 353 2.17 11.33 10.95
CA SER A 353 0.77 11.67 11.27
C SER A 353 -0.14 10.45 11.21
N LEU A 354 0.02 9.61 10.18
CA LEU A 354 -0.73 8.36 10.06
C LEU A 354 0.01 7.27 10.83
N ARG A 355 -0.64 6.69 11.82
CA ARG A 355 -0.08 5.59 12.60
C ARG A 355 -1.19 4.59 12.81
N PRO A 356 -0.92 3.30 12.67
CA PRO A 356 -1.96 2.32 12.89
C PRO A 356 -2.42 2.40 14.34
N ASP A 357 -3.72 2.27 14.53
CA ASP A 357 -4.33 2.12 15.84
C ASP A 357 -4.22 0.65 16.28
N ASP A 358 -4.32 0.39 17.58
CA ASP A 358 -4.30 -0.98 18.11
C ASP A 358 -5.64 -1.68 17.78
N TYR A 359 -5.75 -2.26 16.59
CA TYR A 359 -6.90 -3.10 16.22
C TYR A 359 -7.06 -4.26 17.21
N GLN A 360 -8.29 -4.48 17.66
CA GLN A 360 -8.64 -5.56 18.58
C GLN A 360 -9.60 -6.53 17.90
N LEU A 361 -9.36 -7.83 18.08
CA LEU A 361 -10.29 -8.85 17.63
C LEU A 361 -11.64 -8.69 18.33
N PRO A 362 -12.75 -8.98 17.63
CA PRO A 362 -14.06 -9.08 18.27
C PRO A 362 -14.05 -10.08 19.43
N GLU A 363 -14.94 -9.86 20.40
CA GLU A 363 -15.15 -10.81 21.49
C GLU A 363 -15.53 -12.19 20.95
N ILE A 364 -15.08 -13.24 21.65
CA ILE A 364 -15.42 -14.62 21.31
C ILE A 364 -16.94 -14.78 21.47
N ASP A 365 -17.58 -15.43 20.50
CA ASP A 365 -19.03 -15.65 20.56
C ASP A 365 -19.38 -16.40 21.86
N PRO A 366 -20.31 -15.89 22.70
CA PRO A 366 -20.65 -16.50 23.98
C PRO A 366 -21.09 -17.96 23.89
N ALA A 367 -21.51 -18.42 22.71
CA ALA A 367 -21.83 -19.81 22.47
C ALA A 367 -20.63 -20.76 22.71
N TRP A 368 -19.38 -20.27 22.69
CA TRP A 368 -18.18 -21.06 23.02
C TRP A 368 -17.98 -21.28 24.52
N ASP A 369 -18.53 -20.42 25.38
CA ASP A 369 -18.37 -20.47 26.84
C ASP A 369 -19.45 -21.29 27.57
N SER A 370 -20.39 -21.91 26.84
CA SER A 370 -21.42 -22.70 27.51
C SER A 370 -20.83 -24.00 28.11
N GLU A 371 -20.80 -24.06 29.45
CA GLU A 371 -20.05 -24.99 30.31
C GLU A 371 -20.40 -26.50 30.20
N LYS A 372 -21.06 -26.98 29.13
CA LYS A 372 -21.54 -28.37 29.06
C LYS A 372 -21.27 -29.01 27.70
N TRP A 373 -19.99 -29.15 27.37
CA TRP A 373 -19.56 -30.04 26.31
C TRP A 373 -19.15 -31.37 26.93
N GLU A 374 -20.13 -32.20 27.30
CA GLU A 374 -19.86 -33.63 27.48
C GLU A 374 -19.43 -34.17 26.12
N ALA A 375 -18.12 -34.28 25.90
CA ALA A 375 -17.60 -35.09 24.82
C ALA A 375 -18.11 -36.50 25.08
N GLU A 376 -19.09 -36.97 24.30
CA GLU A 376 -19.50 -38.36 24.29
C GLU A 376 -18.26 -39.20 24.02
N GLY A 377 -17.67 -39.71 25.10
CA GLY A 377 -16.43 -40.45 25.03
C GLY A 377 -16.62 -41.61 24.07
N GLN A 378 -15.82 -41.63 23.01
CA GLN A 378 -15.50 -42.89 22.35
C GLN A 378 -14.79 -43.74 23.40
N THR A 379 -15.56 -44.56 24.13
CA THR A 379 -15.03 -45.65 24.93
C THR A 379 -14.28 -46.56 23.96
N LEU A 380 -12.96 -46.45 23.97
CA LEU A 380 -12.05 -47.45 23.43
C LEU A 380 -12.54 -48.80 23.94
N LYS A 381 -13.06 -49.64 23.03
CA LYS A 381 -13.44 -51.01 23.34
C LYS A 381 -12.22 -51.70 23.94
N ALA A 382 -12.25 -51.95 25.24
CA ALA A 382 -11.29 -52.80 25.90
C ALA A 382 -11.35 -54.19 25.25
N HIS A 383 -10.19 -54.70 24.84
CA HIS A 383 -10.03 -56.11 24.50
C HIS A 383 -10.55 -56.97 25.67
N PRO A 384 -11.37 -58.01 25.41
CA PRO A 384 -11.63 -59.00 26.44
C PRO A 384 -10.33 -59.75 26.70
N LYS A 385 -9.95 -59.80 27.97
CA LYS A 385 -8.97 -60.77 28.47
C LYS A 385 -9.59 -62.15 28.29
N ASP A 386 -8.99 -62.98 27.45
CA ASP A 386 -9.22 -64.42 27.52
C ASP A 386 -8.60 -64.92 28.83
N SER A 387 -9.47 -65.57 29.61
CA SER A 387 -9.18 -66.27 30.84
C SER A 387 -8.31 -67.49 30.55
N ASP A 388 -7.19 -67.60 31.25
CA ASP A 388 -6.64 -68.91 31.61
C ASP A 388 -7.67 -69.65 32.47
N ASP A 389 -8.08 -70.85 32.07
CA ASP A 389 -8.06 -71.99 32.98
C ASP A 389 -8.10 -73.34 32.25
N GLU A 390 -7.26 -74.22 32.79
CA GLU A 390 -6.83 -75.58 32.47
C GLU A 390 -7.93 -76.60 32.09
N THR A 391 -7.62 -77.47 31.12
CA THR A 391 -7.53 -78.94 31.34
C THR A 391 -6.78 -79.65 30.24
#